data_AF-A0A9J6G975-F1
#
_entry.id   AF-A0A9J6G975-F1
#
_cell.length_a   1.000
_cell.length_b   1.000
_cell.length_c   1.000
_cell.angle_alpha   90.00
_cell.angle_beta   90.00
_cell.angle_gamma   90.00
#
_symmetry.space_group_name_H-M   'P 1'
#
loop_
_entity.id
_entity.type
_entity.pdbx_description
1 polymer ?
#
loop_
_entity_poly.entity_id
_entity_poly.type
_entity_poly.pdbx_seq_one_letter_code
_entity_poly.pdbx_strand_id
1 'polypeptide(L)'
;MGGVDLVDRYVSFYGTKIRTKKCTVRVFAHFLDLAVANSWIEYRNDCKLMDVAAKDMLDQFELKNRIAKTRIRTHVKEIPEVADEAELEVENGESVAVPKRTKVTAIPRN
;
A
#
# COMPACT_ATOMS: atom_id res chain seq x y z
N MET A 1 16.44 16.66 -17.15
CA MET A 1 15.55 17.15 -16.07
C MET A 1 14.26 16.32 -15.87
N GLY A 2 14.10 15.11 -16.44
CA GLY A 2 12.83 14.35 -16.32
C GLY A 2 12.72 13.34 -15.17
N GLY A 3 13.69 13.27 -14.26
CA GLY A 3 13.70 12.27 -13.18
C GLY A 3 12.66 12.56 -12.09
N VAL A 4 12.50 13.83 -11.72
CA VAL A 4 11.54 14.27 -10.69
C VAL A 4 10.10 14.12 -11.19
N ASP A 5 9.83 14.46 -12.45
CA ASP A 5 8.51 14.33 -13.07
C ASP A 5 8.02 12.88 -13.13
N LEU A 6 8.95 11.92 -13.31
CA LEU A 6 8.63 10.50 -13.35
C LEU A 6 8.10 10.02 -11.98
N VAL A 7 8.77 10.43 -10.91
CA VAL A 7 8.38 10.12 -9.54
C VAL A 7 7.06 10.81 -9.19
N ASP A 8 6.91 12.09 -9.53
CA ASP A 8 5.67 12.85 -9.28
C ASP A 8 4.46 12.23 -10.01
N ARG A 9 4.67 11.74 -11.23
CA ARG A 9 3.68 10.97 -11.98
C ARG A 9 3.28 9.68 -11.27
N TYR A 10 4.24 8.90 -10.75
CA TYR A 10 3.93 7.67 -10.03
C TYR A 10 3.18 7.92 -8.72
N VAL A 11 3.56 8.97 -7.99
CA VAL A 11 2.85 9.38 -6.77
C VAL A 11 1.45 9.90 -7.09
N SER A 12 1.24 10.55 -8.24
CA SER A 12 -0.09 11.00 -8.66
C SER A 12 -1.05 9.84 -8.94
N PHE A 13 -0.57 8.74 -9.55
CA PHE A 13 -1.39 7.56 -9.87
C PHE A 13 -1.68 6.67 -8.67
N TYR A 14 -0.67 6.37 -7.84
CA TYR A 14 -0.78 5.37 -6.76
C TYR A 14 -0.57 5.95 -5.35
N GLY A 15 -0.65 7.28 -5.22
CA GLY A 15 -0.45 7.99 -3.96
C GLY A 15 -1.56 7.78 -2.94
N THR A 16 -1.14 7.73 -1.69
CA THR A 16 -2.00 7.54 -0.52
C THR A 16 -2.68 8.86 -0.15
N LYS A 17 -3.92 9.03 -0.61
CA LYS A 17 -4.71 10.25 -0.36
C LYS A 17 -5.38 10.21 1.01
N ILE A 18 -4.71 10.74 2.03
CA ILE A 18 -5.26 10.86 3.39
C ILE A 18 -5.99 12.21 3.56
N ARG A 19 -7.30 12.17 3.81
CA ARG A 19 -8.08 13.38 4.14
C ARG A 19 -7.80 13.80 5.59
N THR A 20 -6.86 14.70 5.78
CA THR A 20 -6.50 15.24 7.11
C THR A 20 -6.11 16.72 7.03
N LYS A 21 -6.36 17.45 8.14
CA LYS A 21 -5.90 18.84 8.32
C LYS A 21 -4.45 18.93 8.80
N LYS A 22 -3.89 17.84 9.34
CA LYS A 22 -2.52 17.80 9.86
C LYS A 22 -1.52 17.64 8.71
N CYS A 23 -0.74 18.68 8.41
CA CYS A 23 0.24 18.66 7.32
C CYS A 23 1.25 17.49 7.47
N THR A 24 1.73 17.24 8.68
CA THR A 24 2.70 16.17 8.98
C THR A 24 2.25 14.79 8.49
N VAL A 25 0.96 14.48 8.61
CA VAL A 25 0.41 13.19 8.16
C VAL A 25 0.41 13.09 6.63
N ARG A 26 0.12 14.20 5.93
CA ARG A 26 0.21 14.24 4.46
C ARG A 26 1.66 14.09 3.99
N VAL A 27 2.59 14.77 4.66
CA VAL A 27 4.03 14.67 4.38
C VAL A 27 4.52 13.24 4.62
N PHE A 28 4.13 12.62 5.73
CA PHE A 28 4.47 11.23 6.02
C PHE A 28 3.95 10.25 4.96
N ALA A 29 2.68 10.38 4.56
CA ALA A 29 2.12 9.57 3.48
C ALA A 29 2.89 9.75 2.17
N HIS A 30 3.28 10.99 1.84
CA HIS A 30 4.07 11.29 0.65
C HIS A 30 5.46 10.62 0.69
N PHE A 31 6.12 10.59 1.85
CA PHE A 31 7.38 9.87 2.01
C PHE A 31 7.23 8.35 1.81
N LEU A 32 6.13 7.76 2.28
CA LEU A 32 5.85 6.34 2.03
C LEU A 32 5.64 6.06 0.54
N ASP A 33 4.87 6.90 -0.15
CA ASP A 33 4.64 6.74 -1.58
C ASP A 33 5.93 6.93 -2.39
N LEU A 34 6.79 7.86 -1.97
CA LEU A 34 8.11 8.08 -2.56
C LEU A 34 9.03 6.86 -2.37
N ALA A 35 9.06 6.28 -1.16
CA ALA A 35 9.85 5.07 -0.89
C ALA A 35 9.39 3.89 -1.75
N VAL A 36 8.07 3.70 -1.89
CA VAL A 36 7.51 2.65 -2.76
C VAL A 36 7.86 2.90 -4.23
N ALA A 37 7.75 4.13 -4.72
CA ALA A 37 8.13 4.47 -6.09
C ALA A 37 9.62 4.19 -6.37
N ASN A 38 10.50 4.50 -5.42
CA ASN A 38 11.92 4.20 -5.54
C ASN A 38 12.19 2.69 -5.55
N SER A 39 11.55 1.92 -4.65
CA SER A 39 11.68 0.45 -4.61
C SER A 39 11.18 -0.21 -5.90
N TRP A 40 10.18 0.38 -6.56
CA TRP A 40 9.72 -0.08 -7.86
C TRP A 40 10.79 0.19 -8.93
N ILE A 41 11.35 1.39 -8.98
CA ILE A 41 12.42 1.68 -9.96
C ILE A 41 13.60 0.71 -9.80
N GLU A 42 13.99 0.41 -8.56
CA GLU A 42 15.01 -0.58 -8.24
C GLU A 42 14.60 -2.00 -8.70
N TYR A 43 13.39 -2.46 -8.37
CA TYR A 43 12.88 -3.76 -8.82
C TYR A 43 12.87 -3.90 -10.35
N ARG A 44 12.59 -2.84 -11.12
CA ARG A 44 12.74 -2.89 -12.59
C ARG A 44 14.17 -3.11 -13.04
N ASN A 45 15.09 -2.43 -12.40
CA ASN A 45 16.49 -2.52 -12.78
C ASN A 45 17.01 -3.93 -12.49
N ASP A 46 16.61 -4.50 -11.36
CA ASP A 46 16.93 -5.88 -10.98
C ASP A 46 16.29 -6.89 -11.95
N CYS A 47 15.01 -6.71 -12.30
CA CYS A 47 14.34 -7.57 -13.30
C CYS A 47 15.05 -7.55 -14.65
N LYS A 48 15.55 -6.39 -15.08
CA LYS A 48 16.34 -6.27 -16.32
C LYS A 48 17.69 -6.94 -16.21
N LEU A 49 18.35 -6.85 -15.05
CA LEU A 49 19.64 -7.50 -14.81
C LEU A 49 19.50 -9.02 -14.79
N MET A 50 18.37 -9.53 -14.30
CA MET A 50 18.06 -10.96 -14.19
C MET A 50 17.31 -11.52 -15.41
N ASP A 51 17.14 -10.73 -16.47
CA ASP A 51 16.42 -11.07 -17.72
C ASP A 51 15.01 -11.67 -17.48
N VAL A 52 14.29 -11.10 -16.51
CA VAL A 52 12.91 -11.52 -16.18
C VAL A 52 11.97 -11.07 -17.29
N ALA A 53 11.12 -11.97 -17.76
CA ALA A 53 10.13 -11.67 -18.79
C ALA A 53 9.17 -10.56 -18.30
N ALA A 54 8.82 -9.62 -19.18
CA ALA A 54 7.94 -8.50 -18.83
C ALA A 54 6.55 -8.93 -18.33
N LYS A 55 6.11 -10.15 -18.64
CA LYS A 55 4.87 -10.75 -18.14
C LYS A 55 4.93 -11.12 -16.65
N ASP A 56 6.12 -11.44 -16.16
CA ASP A 56 6.36 -11.83 -14.77
C ASP A 56 6.74 -10.63 -13.90
N MET A 57 6.98 -9.47 -14.53
CA MET A 57 7.26 -8.23 -13.83
C MET A 57 5.99 -7.66 -13.20
N LEU A 58 6.06 -7.41 -11.90
CA LEU A 58 4.95 -6.85 -11.12
C LEU A 58 4.71 -5.39 -11.52
N ASP A 59 3.44 -5.00 -11.61
CA ASP A 59 3.07 -3.58 -11.67
C ASP A 59 3.32 -2.90 -10.31
N GLN A 60 3.45 -1.57 -10.32
CA GLN A 60 3.66 -0.75 -9.12
C GLN A 60 2.62 -1.04 -8.03
N PHE A 61 1.35 -1.16 -8.45
CA PHE A 61 0.26 -1.42 -7.53
C PHE A 61 0.40 -2.77 -6.83
N GLU A 62 0.76 -3.81 -7.59
CA GLU A 62 0.92 -5.16 -7.05
C GLU A 62 2.14 -5.24 -6.13
N LEU A 63 3.24 -4.55 -6.46
CA LEU A 63 4.38 -4.41 -5.57
C LEU A 63 3.96 -3.74 -4.24
N LYS A 64 3.22 -2.64 -4.31
CA LYS A 64 2.70 -1.93 -3.12
C LYS A 64 1.78 -2.84 -2.29
N ASN A 65 0.93 -3.64 -2.94
CA ASN A 65 0.05 -4.60 -2.29
C ASN A 65 0.85 -5.73 -1.59
N ARG A 66 1.87 -6.28 -2.26
CA ARG A 66 2.78 -7.28 -1.66
C ARG A 66 3.53 -6.74 -0.45
N ILE A 67 4.04 -5.51 -0.52
CA ILE A 67 4.69 -4.85 0.61
C ILE A 67 3.72 -4.73 1.79
N ALA A 68 2.50 -4.24 1.53
CA ALA A 68 1.45 -4.11 2.56
C ALA A 68 1.09 -5.46 3.19
N LYS A 69 0.79 -6.48 2.37
CA LYS A 69 0.48 -7.85 2.85
C LYS A 69 1.61 -8.45 3.66
N THR A 70 2.86 -8.25 3.26
CA THR A 70 4.03 -8.78 3.98
C THR A 70 4.21 -8.08 5.32
N ARG A 71 4.02 -6.76 5.36
CA ARG A 71 4.08 -5.98 6.60
C ARG A 71 2.97 -6.41 7.56
N ILE A 72 1.73 -6.51 7.09
CA ILE A 72 0.58 -6.98 7.90
C ILE A 72 0.84 -8.37 8.46
N ARG A 73 1.24 -9.33 7.62
CA ARG A 73 1.54 -10.72 8.07
C ARG A 73 2.64 -10.77 9.12
N THR A 74 3.65 -9.90 9.03
CA THR A 74 4.72 -9.83 10.03
C THR A 74 4.17 -9.30 11.36
N HIS A 75 3.34 -8.26 11.32
CA HIS A 75 2.70 -7.70 12.52
C HIS A 75 1.68 -8.64 13.18
N VAL A 76 0.93 -9.43 12.40
CA VAL A 76 -0.04 -10.41 12.95
C VAL A 76 0.66 -11.56 13.66
N LYS A 77 1.85 -11.98 13.22
CA LYS A 77 2.64 -13.00 13.92
C LYS A 77 3.16 -12.55 15.28
N GLU A 78 3.29 -11.25 15.50
CA GLU A 78 3.71 -10.67 16.78
C GLU A 78 2.53 -10.48 17.76
N ILE A 79 1.27 -10.62 17.30
CA ILE A 79 0.04 -10.53 18.10
C ILE A 79 -0.68 -11.89 18.04
N PRO A 80 -0.43 -12.82 18.97
CA PRO A 80 -0.85 -14.22 18.82
C PRO A 80 -2.35 -14.50 18.95
N GLU A 81 -3.22 -13.51 19.20
CA GLU A 81 -4.61 -13.74 19.64
C GLU A 81 -5.72 -13.28 18.68
N VAL A 82 -5.40 -12.81 17.47
CA VAL A 82 -6.43 -12.48 16.46
C VAL A 82 -6.08 -13.17 15.14
N ALA A 83 -5.92 -14.49 15.22
CA ALA A 83 -5.58 -15.36 14.11
C ALA A 83 -6.78 -16.22 13.69
N ASP A 84 -7.95 -15.60 13.57
CA ASP A 84 -9.04 -16.05 12.72
C ASP A 84 -9.49 -14.80 11.94
N GLU A 85 -9.98 -14.91 10.71
CA GLU A 85 -10.42 -13.82 9.79
C GLU A 85 -9.43 -13.29 8.72
N ALA A 86 -8.28 -13.89 8.49
CA ALA A 86 -7.47 -13.58 7.30
C ALA A 86 -7.48 -14.73 6.27
N GLU A 87 -8.67 -15.22 5.94
CA GLU A 87 -8.86 -16.03 4.73
C GLU A 87 -8.83 -15.10 3.50
N LEU A 88 -7.84 -15.32 2.64
CA LEU A 88 -7.76 -14.72 1.31
C LEU A 88 -8.82 -15.40 0.43
N GLU A 89 -9.95 -14.74 0.18
CA GLU A 89 -10.91 -15.24 -0.81
C GLU A 89 -10.39 -15.03 -2.24
N VAL A 90 -10.17 -16.17 -2.92
CA VAL A 90 -10.25 -16.29 -4.37
C VAL A 90 -11.60 -16.93 -4.69
N GLU A 91 -12.28 -16.35 -5.69
CA GLU A 91 -13.39 -16.88 -6.50
C GLU A 91 -14.86 -16.75 -6.03
N ASN A 92 -15.66 -16.28 -6.99
CA ASN A 92 -17.07 -16.55 -7.24
C ASN A 92 -18.10 -16.35 -6.11
N GLY A 93 -18.70 -15.15 -6.14
CA GLY A 93 -20.15 -15.02 -6.18
C GLY A 93 -20.97 -15.63 -5.04
N GLU A 94 -20.86 -15.10 -3.83
CA GLU A 94 -22.01 -14.95 -2.90
C GLU A 94 -21.67 -13.94 -1.80
N SER A 95 -22.65 -13.13 -1.42
CA SER A 95 -22.47 -11.96 -0.53
C SER A 95 -22.57 -12.34 0.96
N VAL A 96 -21.58 -11.97 1.79
CA VAL A 96 -21.71 -11.96 3.27
C VAL A 96 -21.02 -10.73 3.87
N ALA A 97 -21.54 -10.28 5.03
CA ALA A 97 -21.64 -8.91 5.52
C ALA A 97 -20.35 -8.14 5.87
N VAL A 98 -20.33 -6.85 5.50
CA VAL A 98 -19.34 -5.85 5.95
C VAL A 98 -19.65 -5.43 7.41
N PRO A 99 -18.67 -5.46 8.34
CA PRO A 99 -18.89 -4.97 9.70
C PRO A 99 -19.10 -3.45 9.71
N LYS A 100 -20.12 -3.00 10.45
CA LYS A 100 -20.53 -1.59 10.53
C LYS A 100 -19.40 -0.72 11.09
N ARG A 101 -18.96 0.25 10.30
CA ARG A 101 -17.98 1.28 10.69
C ARG A 101 -18.49 2.05 11.92
N THR A 102 -17.83 1.85 13.07
CA THR A 102 -18.13 2.60 14.30
C THR A 102 -17.89 4.09 14.05
N LYS A 103 -18.89 4.93 14.30
CA LYS A 103 -18.78 6.39 14.15
C LYS A 103 -17.81 6.91 15.22
N VAL A 104 -16.67 7.45 14.78
CA VAL A 104 -15.74 8.17 15.66
C VAL A 104 -16.41 9.50 16.04
N THR A 105 -16.82 9.65 17.30
CA THR A 105 -17.27 10.91 17.88
C THR A 105 -16.07 11.82 18.15
N ALA A 106 -16.21 13.11 17.82
CA ALA A 106 -15.16 14.09 18.05
C ALA A 106 -15.06 14.44 19.54
N ILE A 107 -13.85 14.43 20.08
CA ILE A 107 -13.54 14.89 21.45
C ILE A 107 -13.76 16.41 21.49
N PRO A 108 -14.50 16.95 22.48
CA PRO A 108 -14.74 18.38 22.59
C PRO A 108 -13.43 19.15 22.81
N ARG A 109 -13.33 20.33 22.18
CA ARG A 109 -12.27 21.29 22.50
C ARG A 109 -12.64 22.00 23.79
N ASN A 110 -11.78 21.89 24.81
CA ASN A 110 -11.76 22.82 25.94
C ASN A 110 -11.42 24.23 25.46
#